data_AF-A0A8C0AVP4-F1
#
_entry.id   AF-A0A8C0AVP4-F1
#
_cell.length_a   1.000
_cell.length_b   1.000
_cell.length_c   1.000
_cell.angle_alpha   90.00
_cell.angle_beta   90.00
_cell.angle_gamma   90.00
#
_symmetry.space_group_name_H-M   'P 1'
#
loop_
_entity.id
_entity.type
_entity.pdbx_description
1 polymer ?
#
loop_
_entity_poly.entity_id
_entity_poly.type
_entity_poly.pdbx_seq_one_letter_code
_entity_poly.pdbx_strand_id
1 'polypeptide(L)'
;MKRYSYSEFVFSFPSPCSFDPNPLQRHTFWTIVIGGTFTWTAIYGVNQSQVQRYIACKSRFHAKMSLYINLVGLWAILVCATLCGLSLYSIYKDCDPWTAKQVSALDQLMPYLVLDILHDFPGVPGLFVASAYSGTLSTVSSSINALAAVTVEDLIRPYFKSLSEKKLSWISMGMSMSGKYLFHFSISSERKGKKEAILFDL
;
A
#
# COMPACT_ATOMS: atom_id res chain seq x y z
N MET A 1 -23.64 20.54 19.85
CA MET A 1 -23.27 20.77 18.44
C MET A 1 -21.75 20.86 18.35
N LYS A 2 -21.07 19.71 18.19
CA LYS A 2 -19.61 19.67 18.01
C LYS A 2 -19.33 19.88 16.52
N ARG A 3 -18.81 21.06 16.17
CA ARG A 3 -18.18 21.28 14.86
C ARG A 3 -16.88 20.47 14.86
N TYR A 4 -16.92 19.24 14.36
CA TYR A 4 -15.71 18.52 14.01
C TYR A 4 -15.19 19.15 12.71
N SER A 5 -14.18 20.00 12.88
CA SER A 5 -13.53 20.67 11.77
C SER A 5 -12.71 19.64 11.00
N TYR A 6 -13.04 19.38 9.72
CA TYR A 6 -12.22 18.56 8.81
C TYR A 6 -10.76 19.02 8.73
N SER A 7 -10.45 20.21 9.23
CA SER A 7 -9.09 20.71 9.41
C SER A 7 -8.23 19.83 10.32
N GLU A 8 -8.79 19.07 11.27
CA GLU A 8 -7.97 18.23 12.17
C GLU A 8 -7.61 16.86 11.59
N PHE A 9 -8.41 16.31 10.67
CA PHE A 9 -8.26 14.90 10.24
C PHE A 9 -7.73 14.74 8.81
N VAL A 10 -8.01 15.68 7.90
CA VAL A 10 -7.40 15.70 6.55
C VAL A 10 -6.12 16.53 6.54
N PHE A 11 -5.96 17.43 7.52
CA PHE A 11 -4.85 18.38 7.64
C PHE A 11 -4.25 18.37 9.06
N SER A 12 -4.05 17.19 9.66
CA SER A 12 -2.91 17.05 10.59
C SER A 12 -1.61 17.03 9.78
N PHE A 13 -1.41 18.05 8.93
CA PHE A 13 -0.07 18.47 8.61
C PHE A 13 0.54 18.80 9.98
N PRO A 14 1.64 18.15 10.37
CA PRO A 14 2.40 18.63 11.52
C PRO A 14 2.56 20.14 11.34
N SER A 15 2.27 20.91 12.40
CA SER A 15 2.53 22.35 12.50
C SER A 15 3.74 22.68 11.62
N PRO A 16 3.67 23.64 10.69
CA PRO A 16 4.66 23.81 9.62
C PRO A 16 6.07 23.70 10.20
N CYS A 17 6.63 22.50 10.05
CA CYS A 17 7.81 22.00 10.74
C CYS A 17 7.89 22.34 12.25
N SER A 18 7.30 21.52 13.13
CA SER A 18 7.78 21.46 14.53
C SER A 18 9.26 21.05 14.51
N PHE A 19 10.15 22.00 14.80
CA PHE A 19 11.59 21.78 14.89
C PHE A 19 12.02 21.22 16.26
N ASP A 20 11.06 20.81 17.08
CA ASP A 20 11.31 20.17 18.37
C ASP A 20 12.18 18.90 18.17
N PRO A 21 13.37 18.81 18.81
CA PRO A 21 14.24 17.64 18.72
C PRO A 21 13.73 16.44 19.54
N ASN A 22 12.61 16.55 20.26
CA ASN A 22 12.06 15.46 21.07
C ASN A 22 11.69 14.22 20.20
N PRO A 23 12.38 13.08 20.38
CA PRO A 23 12.16 11.88 19.56
C PRO A 23 10.85 11.15 19.88
N LEU A 24 10.18 11.48 20.99
CA LEU A 24 8.88 10.90 21.37
C LEU A 24 7.71 11.55 20.63
N GLN A 25 7.94 12.71 20.01
CA GLN A 25 6.91 13.38 19.23
C GLN A 25 6.82 12.77 17.82
N ARG A 26 5.65 12.22 17.49
CA ARG A 26 5.41 11.38 16.30
C ARG A 26 5.72 12.07 14.97
N HIS A 27 5.51 13.38 14.88
CA HIS A 27 5.66 14.16 13.66
C HIS A 27 6.40 15.47 13.94
N THR A 28 7.73 15.42 13.91
CA THR A 28 8.61 16.60 13.91
C THR A 28 9.40 16.62 12.62
N PHE A 29 9.99 17.77 12.28
CA PHE A 29 10.90 17.86 11.14
C PHE A 29 12.00 16.79 11.23
N TRP A 30 12.56 16.59 12.42
CA TRP A 30 13.63 15.62 12.66
C TRP A 30 13.17 14.17 12.55
N THR A 31 12.05 13.80 13.15
CA THR A 31 11.56 12.41 13.07
C THR A 31 11.12 12.05 11.66
N ILE A 32 10.59 13.00 10.89
CA ILE A 32 10.21 12.81 9.48
C ILE A 32 11.45 12.72 8.58
N VAL A 33 12.42 13.63 8.71
CA VAL A 33 13.61 13.63 7.85
C VAL A 33 14.50 12.43 8.16
N ILE A 34 14.84 12.21 9.43
CA ILE A 34 15.74 11.13 9.83
C ILE A 34 15.03 9.79 9.63
N GLY A 35 13.84 9.63 10.21
CA GLY A 35 13.05 8.40 10.10
C GLY A 35 12.69 8.08 8.65
N GLY A 36 12.25 9.07 7.89
CA GLY A 36 11.96 8.94 6.47
C GLY A 36 13.18 8.50 5.66
N THR A 37 14.35 9.09 5.89
CA THR A 37 15.60 8.70 5.20
C THR A 37 15.92 7.23 5.45
N PHE A 38 15.87 6.76 6.69
CA PHE A 38 16.10 5.35 7.01
C PHE A 38 15.02 4.43 6.43
N THR A 39 13.74 4.82 6.49
CA THR A 39 12.64 4.05 5.90
C THR A 39 12.80 3.90 4.39
N TRP A 40 13.05 4.99 3.66
CA TRP A 40 13.25 4.95 2.21
C TRP A 40 14.51 4.18 1.81
N THR A 41 15.60 4.36 2.57
CA THR A 41 16.83 3.60 2.35
C THR A 41 16.60 2.11 2.58
N ALA A 42 15.82 1.72 3.59
CA ALA A 42 15.50 0.32 3.84
C ALA A 42 14.62 -0.26 2.71
N ILE A 43 13.59 0.48 2.29
CA ILE A 43 12.69 0.07 1.20
C ILE A 43 13.45 -0.15 -0.11
N TYR A 44 14.37 0.73 -0.48
CA TYR A 44 15.07 0.62 -1.77
C TYR A 44 16.40 -0.14 -1.70
N GLY A 45 17.04 -0.20 -0.53
CA GLY A 45 18.39 -0.75 -0.35
C GLY A 45 18.43 -2.19 0.13
N VAL A 46 17.54 -2.59 1.04
CA VAL A 46 17.60 -3.94 1.67
C VAL A 46 16.33 -4.77 1.47
N ASN A 47 15.24 -4.17 0.99
CA ASN A 47 14.02 -4.92 0.73
C ASN A 47 14.24 -5.95 -0.38
N GLN A 48 14.01 -7.23 -0.06
CA GLN A 48 14.24 -8.33 -0.98
C GLN A 48 13.46 -8.19 -2.30
N SER A 49 12.23 -7.66 -2.26
CA SER A 49 11.45 -7.45 -3.48
C SER A 49 12.12 -6.48 -4.44
N GLN A 50 12.80 -5.44 -3.93
CA GLN A 50 13.51 -4.48 -4.77
C GLN A 50 14.86 -5.02 -5.23
N VAL A 51 15.59 -5.70 -4.34
CA VAL A 51 16.85 -6.38 -4.69
C VAL A 51 16.66 -7.34 -5.86
N GLN A 52 15.58 -8.13 -5.83
CA GLN A 52 15.22 -9.06 -6.92
C GLN A 52 14.99 -8.34 -8.27
N ARG A 53 14.39 -7.15 -8.26
CA ARG A 53 14.18 -6.35 -9.49
C ARG A 53 15.48 -5.82 -10.06
N TYR A 54 16.44 -5.46 -9.21
CA TYR A 54 17.75 -4.97 -9.65
C TYR A 54 18.60 -6.08 -10.27
N ILE A 55 18.63 -7.27 -9.65
CA ILE A 55 19.42 -8.40 -10.16
C ILE A 55 18.84 -9.01 -11.44
N ALA A 56 17.55 -8.80 -11.71
CA ALA A 56 16.91 -9.21 -12.96
C ALA A 56 17.29 -8.32 -14.16
N CYS A 57 17.90 -7.16 -13.91
CA CYS A 57 18.34 -6.25 -14.98
C CYS A 57 19.63 -6.75 -15.65
N LYS A 58 19.72 -6.63 -16.97
CA LYS A 58 20.88 -7.07 -17.77
C LYS A 58 22.20 -6.35 -17.42
N SER A 59 22.12 -5.13 -16.90
CA SER A 59 23.30 -4.34 -16.52
C SER A 59 22.98 -3.37 -15.38
N ARG A 60 24.03 -2.92 -14.70
CA ARG A 60 23.93 -1.90 -13.62
C ARG A 60 23.30 -0.59 -14.10
N PHE A 61 23.53 -0.20 -15.36
CA PHE A 61 22.89 0.98 -15.94
C PHE A 61 21.38 0.84 -16.01
N HIS A 62 20.89 -0.33 -16.46
CA HIS A 62 19.45 -0.60 -16.54
C HIS A 62 18.80 -0.66 -15.16
N ALA A 63 19.49 -1.24 -14.16
CA ALA A 63 19.02 -1.24 -12.78
C ALA A 63 18.87 0.19 -12.22
N LYS A 64 19.87 1.06 -12.43
CA LYS A 64 19.80 2.47 -12.04
C LYS A 64 18.68 3.22 -12.76
N MET A 65 18.54 3.02 -14.07
CA MET A 65 17.47 3.64 -14.85
C MET A 65 16.09 3.21 -14.34
N SER A 66 15.90 1.92 -14.05
CA SER A 66 14.66 1.41 -13.46
C SER A 66 14.34 2.05 -12.12
N LEU A 67 15.35 2.33 -11.29
CA LEU A 67 15.18 3.00 -10.01
C LEU A 67 14.72 4.46 -10.21
N TYR A 68 15.36 5.20 -11.13
CA TYR A 68 14.97 6.59 -11.41
C TYR A 68 13.56 6.70 -11.98
N ILE A 69 13.18 5.80 -12.91
CA ILE A 69 11.82 5.75 -13.45
C ILE A 69 10.81 5.45 -12.33
N ASN A 70 11.13 4.52 -11.42
CA ASN A 70 10.28 4.23 -10.27
C ASN A 70 10.12 5.44 -9.35
N LEU A 71 11.21 6.18 -9.10
CA LEU A 71 11.19 7.38 -8.26
C LEU A 71 10.32 8.47 -8.89
N VAL A 72 10.49 8.76 -10.18
CA VAL A 72 9.65 9.74 -10.89
C VAL A 72 8.18 9.32 -10.89
N GLY A 73 7.90 8.03 -11.11
CA GLY A 73 6.54 7.48 -11.05
C GLY A 73 5.91 7.64 -9.68
N LEU A 74 6.67 7.38 -8.60
CA LEU A 74 6.20 7.58 -7.23
C LEU A 74 5.87 9.06 -6.94
N TRP A 75 6.74 9.98 -7.36
CA TRP A 75 6.48 11.42 -7.24
C TRP A 75 5.21 11.83 -7.97
N ALA A 76 5.00 11.35 -9.19
CA ALA A 76 3.79 11.62 -9.96
C ALA A 76 2.53 11.10 -9.25
N ILE A 77 2.56 9.86 -8.74
CA ILE A 77 1.44 9.27 -7.99
C ILE A 77 1.15 10.06 -6.72
N LEU A 78 2.18 10.49 -5.98
CA LEU A 78 2.01 11.29 -4.76
C LEU A 78 1.35 12.64 -5.05
N VAL A 79 1.80 13.35 -6.09
CA VAL A 79 1.18 14.61 -6.51
C VAL A 79 -0.29 14.39 -6.88
N CYS A 80 -0.59 13.39 -7.71
CA CYS A 80 -1.96 13.04 -8.07
C CYS A 80 -2.83 12.70 -6.84
N ALA A 81 -2.31 11.89 -5.91
CA ALA A 81 -3.02 11.52 -4.69
C ALA A 81 -3.33 12.75 -3.81
N THR A 82 -2.38 13.69 -3.73
CA THR A 82 -2.56 14.94 -2.98
C THR A 82 -3.65 15.81 -3.62
N LEU A 83 -3.65 15.92 -4.96
CA LEU A 83 -4.70 16.63 -5.70
C LEU A 83 -6.08 15.97 -5.51
N CYS A 84 -6.17 14.64 -5.55
CA CYS A 84 -7.41 13.92 -5.26
C CYS A 84 -7.91 14.19 -3.83
N GLY A 85 -7.01 14.25 -2.84
CA GLY A 85 -7.35 14.60 -1.47
C GLY A 85 -7.86 16.05 -1.32
N LEU A 86 -7.26 16.99 -2.04
CA LEU A 86 -7.73 18.38 -2.10
C LEU A 86 -9.11 18.50 -2.76
N SER A 87 -9.35 17.76 -3.84
CA SER A 87 -10.67 17.69 -4.50
C SER A 87 -11.73 17.13 -3.56
N LEU A 88 -11.41 16.06 -2.83
CA LEU A 88 -12.28 15.47 -1.82
C LEU A 88 -12.64 16.47 -0.73
N TYR A 89 -11.66 17.22 -0.22
CA TYR A 89 -11.89 18.29 0.75
C TYR A 89 -12.79 19.39 0.17
N SER A 90 -12.52 19.84 -1.06
CA SER A 90 -13.29 20.91 -1.70
C SER A 90 -14.77 20.54 -1.88
N ILE A 91 -15.08 19.27 -2.14
CA ILE A 91 -16.45 18.80 -2.40
C ILE A 91 -17.20 18.52 -1.10
N TYR A 92 -16.54 17.90 -0.12
CA TYR A 92 -17.18 17.44 1.12
C TYR A 92 -16.93 18.33 2.34
N LYS A 93 -16.44 19.57 2.16
CA LYS A 93 -16.19 20.52 3.27
C LYS A 93 -17.44 20.86 4.09
N ASP A 94 -18.61 20.95 3.45
CA ASP A 94 -19.85 21.44 4.07
C ASP A 94 -20.82 20.28 4.39
N CYS A 95 -20.80 19.22 3.58
CA CYS A 95 -21.59 18.01 3.77
C CYS A 95 -20.67 16.81 3.59
N ASP A 96 -20.15 16.26 4.69
CA ASP A 96 -19.35 15.05 4.59
C ASP A 96 -20.22 13.78 4.51
N PRO A 97 -19.81 12.79 3.72
CA PRO A 97 -20.43 11.47 3.74
C PRO A 97 -20.21 10.71 5.06
N TRP A 98 -19.16 11.08 5.80
CA TRP A 98 -18.72 10.38 7.01
C TRP A 98 -19.60 10.67 8.24
N THR A 99 -19.76 11.94 8.61
CA THR A 99 -20.65 12.39 9.70
C THR A 99 -22.12 12.22 9.32
N ALA A 100 -22.45 12.29 8.03
CA ALA A 100 -23.77 11.90 7.52
C ALA A 100 -24.07 10.39 7.58
N LYS A 101 -23.12 9.55 8.04
CA LYS A 101 -23.21 8.09 8.13
C LYS A 101 -23.50 7.37 6.80
N GLN A 102 -23.19 8.00 5.68
CA GLN A 102 -23.26 7.37 4.36
C GLN A 102 -22.06 6.46 4.09
N VAL A 103 -20.96 6.66 4.83
CA VAL A 103 -19.72 5.89 4.72
C VAL A 103 -19.32 5.33 6.09
N SER A 104 -18.93 4.05 6.15
CA SER A 104 -18.65 3.32 7.40
C SER A 104 -17.19 3.36 7.85
N ALA A 105 -16.24 3.62 6.93
CA ALA A 105 -14.85 3.95 7.30
C ALA A 105 -14.24 5.07 6.42
N LEU A 106 -13.30 5.87 6.96
CA LEU A 106 -12.70 7.02 6.26
C LEU A 106 -11.94 6.63 4.98
N ASP A 107 -11.40 5.42 4.91
CA ASP A 107 -10.73 4.85 3.73
C ASP A 107 -11.68 4.61 2.53
N GLN A 108 -12.98 4.54 2.80
CA GLN A 108 -14.01 4.38 1.77
C GLN A 108 -14.42 5.72 1.13
N LEU A 109 -13.97 6.86 1.67
CA LEU A 109 -14.39 8.18 1.22
C LEU A 109 -13.93 8.51 -0.21
N MET A 110 -12.72 8.08 -0.58
CA MET A 110 -12.19 8.26 -1.92
C MET A 110 -12.94 7.40 -2.97
N PRO A 111 -13.15 6.09 -2.75
CA PRO A 111 -14.07 5.30 -3.59
C PRO A 111 -15.48 5.88 -3.68
N TYR A 112 -16.02 6.41 -2.58
CA TYR A 112 -17.34 7.05 -2.57
C TYR A 112 -17.37 8.29 -3.47
N LEU A 113 -16.35 9.16 -3.37
CA LEU A 113 -16.23 10.34 -4.25
C LEU A 113 -16.21 9.97 -5.73
N VAL A 114 -15.48 8.90 -6.08
CA VAL A 114 -15.40 8.44 -7.48
C VAL A 114 -16.76 7.95 -7.97
N LEU A 115 -17.51 7.23 -7.13
CA LEU A 115 -18.86 6.78 -7.47
C LEU A 115 -19.83 7.96 -7.63
N ASP A 116 -19.69 8.98 -6.79
CA ASP A 116 -20.53 10.18 -6.78
C ASP A 116 -20.29 11.05 -8.03
N ILE A 117 -19.03 11.39 -8.32
CA ILE A 117 -18.68 12.26 -9.47
C ILE A 117 -18.88 11.55 -10.81
N LEU A 118 -18.55 10.25 -10.90
CA LEU A 118 -18.57 9.50 -12.16
C LEU A 118 -19.82 8.65 -12.33
N HIS A 119 -20.89 8.94 -11.58
CA HIS A 119 -22.15 8.22 -11.64
C HIS A 119 -22.72 8.16 -13.08
N ASP A 120 -22.55 9.24 -13.85
CA ASP A 120 -23.06 9.34 -15.23
C ASP A 120 -22.24 8.53 -16.26
N PHE A 121 -21.06 8.01 -15.87
CA PHE A 121 -20.16 7.26 -16.74
C PHE A 121 -20.07 5.79 -16.30
N PRO A 122 -21.03 4.94 -16.73
CA PRO A 122 -21.05 3.54 -16.33
C PRO A 122 -19.75 2.83 -16.73
N GLY A 123 -19.19 2.07 -15.79
CA GLY A 123 -17.94 1.33 -15.97
C GLY A 123 -16.68 2.04 -15.48
N VAL A 124 -16.65 3.37 -15.45
CA VAL A 124 -15.47 4.12 -14.98
C VAL A 124 -15.21 3.94 -13.47
N PRO A 125 -16.22 4.01 -12.59
CA PRO A 125 -16.01 3.66 -11.18
C PRO A 125 -15.52 2.22 -10.98
N GLY A 126 -16.01 1.29 -11.81
CA GLY A 126 -15.55 -0.10 -11.81
C GLY A 126 -14.07 -0.23 -12.21
N LEU A 127 -13.64 0.52 -13.21
CA LEU A 127 -12.24 0.59 -13.63
C LEU A 127 -11.34 1.18 -12.54
N PHE A 128 -11.79 2.23 -11.85
CA PHE A 128 -11.07 2.80 -10.70
C PHE A 128 -10.84 1.75 -9.61
N VAL A 129 -11.91 1.08 -9.16
CA VAL A 129 -11.83 0.04 -8.13
C VAL A 129 -10.93 -1.12 -8.60
N ALA A 130 -11.06 -1.56 -9.85
CA ALA A 130 -10.20 -2.59 -10.42
C ALA A 130 -8.71 -2.19 -10.43
N SER A 131 -8.39 -0.93 -10.74
CA SER A 131 -7.02 -0.42 -10.73
C SER A 131 -6.42 -0.39 -9.32
N ALA A 132 -7.19 0.03 -8.32
CA ALA A 132 -6.77 0.07 -6.92
C ALA A 132 -6.50 -1.34 -6.37
N TYR A 133 -7.39 -2.30 -6.67
CA TYR A 133 -7.17 -3.70 -6.33
C TYR A 133 -5.95 -4.28 -7.04
N SER A 134 -5.77 -4.01 -8.33
CA SER A 134 -4.61 -4.49 -9.10
C SER A 134 -3.29 -3.97 -8.52
N GLY A 135 -3.22 -2.68 -8.17
CA GLY A 135 -2.06 -2.08 -7.50
C GLY A 135 -1.73 -2.76 -6.17
N THR A 136 -2.75 -2.98 -5.34
CA THR A 136 -2.59 -3.68 -4.05
C THR A 136 -2.11 -5.12 -4.22
N LEU A 137 -2.75 -5.87 -5.14
CA LEU A 137 -2.41 -7.27 -5.43
C LEU A 137 -0.99 -7.41 -6.00
N SER A 138 -0.53 -6.45 -6.80
CA SER A 138 0.83 -6.46 -7.34
C SER A 138 1.90 -6.33 -6.24
N THR A 139 1.61 -5.52 -5.21
CA THR A 139 2.47 -5.32 -4.05
C THR A 139 2.48 -6.56 -3.17
N VAL A 140 1.31 -7.11 -2.84
CA VAL A 140 1.18 -8.34 -2.04
C VAL A 140 1.89 -9.52 -2.71
N SER A 141 1.71 -9.70 -4.02
CA SER A 141 2.37 -10.76 -4.79
C SER A 141 3.90 -10.64 -4.72
N SER A 142 4.42 -9.42 -4.84
CA SER A 142 5.86 -9.16 -4.72
C SER A 142 6.38 -9.49 -3.31
N SER A 143 5.63 -9.11 -2.26
CA SER A 143 5.98 -9.42 -0.87
C SER A 143 5.98 -10.93 -0.57
N ILE A 144 5.00 -11.69 -1.09
CA ILE A 144 4.94 -13.15 -0.92
C ILE A 144 6.15 -13.82 -1.59
N ASN A 145 6.47 -13.41 -2.83
CA ASN A 145 7.64 -13.97 -3.54
C ASN A 145 8.95 -13.62 -2.83
N ALA A 146 9.07 -12.39 -2.30
CA ALA A 146 10.22 -11.96 -1.52
C ALA A 146 10.35 -12.79 -0.23
N LEU A 147 9.26 -12.97 0.52
CA LEU A 147 9.24 -13.77 1.74
C LEU A 147 9.60 -15.23 1.47
N ALA A 148 9.06 -15.83 0.40
CA ALA A 148 9.41 -17.19 0.01
C ALA A 148 10.91 -17.32 -0.30
N ALA A 149 11.49 -16.35 -1.00
CA ALA A 149 12.93 -16.36 -1.29
C ALA A 149 13.79 -16.21 -0.03
N VAL A 150 13.42 -15.28 0.88
CA VAL A 150 14.12 -15.11 2.17
C VAL A 150 14.02 -16.38 3.00
N THR A 151 12.84 -16.99 3.12
CA THR A 151 12.66 -18.26 3.84
C THR A 151 13.52 -19.38 3.27
N VAL A 152 13.60 -19.50 1.94
CA VAL A 152 14.46 -20.50 1.29
C VAL A 152 15.94 -20.27 1.62
N GLU A 153 16.43 -19.07 1.40
CA GLU A 153 17.86 -18.75 1.55
C GLU A 153 18.31 -18.75 3.01
N ASP A 154 17.49 -18.20 3.92
CA ASP A 154 17.90 -17.99 5.31
C ASP A 154 17.50 -19.15 6.23
N LEU A 155 16.40 -19.87 5.95
CA LEU A 155 15.91 -20.93 6.84
C LEU A 155 16.08 -22.34 6.27
N ILE A 156 16.11 -22.54 4.95
CA ILE A 156 16.19 -23.90 4.37
C ILE A 156 17.64 -24.23 3.98
N ARG A 157 18.31 -23.31 3.28
CA ARG A 157 19.67 -23.52 2.75
C ARG A 157 20.72 -23.82 3.83
N PRO A 158 20.73 -23.21 5.02
CA PRO A 158 21.74 -23.49 6.05
C PRO A 158 21.66 -24.92 6.61
N TYR A 159 20.44 -25.48 6.70
CA TYR A 159 20.20 -26.82 7.23
C TYR A 159 20.33 -27.91 6.15
N PHE A 160 20.10 -27.56 4.88
CA PHE A 160 20.13 -28.50 3.76
C PHE A 160 21.10 -28.07 2.64
N LYS A 161 22.40 -28.08 2.96
CA LYS A 161 23.48 -27.64 2.04
C LYS A 161 23.64 -28.46 0.76
N SER A 162 23.05 -29.65 0.67
CA SER A 162 23.16 -30.56 -0.49
C SER A 162 22.02 -30.44 -1.50
N LEU A 163 21.09 -29.50 -1.32
CA LEU A 163 19.97 -29.31 -2.25
C LEU A 163 20.45 -28.66 -3.56
N SER A 164 20.06 -29.26 -4.69
CA SER A 164 20.25 -28.68 -6.02
C SER A 164 19.43 -27.38 -6.16
N GLU A 165 20.00 -26.38 -6.82
CA GLU A 165 19.35 -25.10 -7.17
C GLU A 165 17.96 -25.30 -7.81
N LYS A 166 17.77 -26.37 -8.60
CA LYS A 166 16.45 -26.71 -9.18
C LYS A 166 15.42 -27.07 -8.11
N LYS A 167 15.79 -27.87 -7.11
CA LYS A 167 14.89 -28.25 -6.01
C LYS A 167 14.59 -27.04 -5.13
N LEU A 168 15.59 -26.20 -4.90
CA LEU A 168 15.45 -24.98 -4.11
C LEU A 168 14.45 -23.99 -4.76
N SER A 169 14.53 -23.85 -6.08
CA SER A 169 13.56 -23.07 -6.88
C SER A 169 12.14 -23.66 -6.82
N TRP A 170 11.98 -24.98 -6.93
CA TRP A 170 10.67 -25.65 -6.74
C TRP A 170 10.07 -25.41 -5.37
N ILE A 171 10.88 -25.44 -4.31
CA ILE A 171 10.43 -25.14 -2.94
C ILE A 171 9.97 -23.68 -2.84
N SER A 172 10.75 -22.73 -3.38
CA SER A 172 10.39 -21.30 -3.40
C SER A 172 9.08 -21.05 -4.16
N MET A 173 8.89 -21.69 -5.31
CA MET A 173 7.65 -21.62 -6.10
C MET A 173 6.47 -22.22 -5.33
N GLY A 174 6.65 -23.38 -4.70
CA GLY A 174 5.63 -24.03 -3.88
C GLY A 174 5.17 -23.14 -2.71
N MET A 175 6.11 -22.54 -1.98
CA MET A 175 5.79 -21.62 -0.88
C MET A 175 5.11 -20.33 -1.35
N SER A 176 5.49 -19.81 -2.52
CA SER A 176 4.84 -18.63 -3.09
C SER A 176 3.38 -18.93 -3.49
N MET A 177 3.12 -20.12 -4.02
CA MET A 177 1.77 -20.55 -4.40
C MET A 177 0.88 -20.80 -3.18
N SER A 178 1.40 -21.43 -2.13
CA SER A 178 0.65 -21.64 -0.88
C SER A 178 0.32 -20.31 -0.20
N GLY A 179 1.27 -19.36 -0.17
CA GLY A 179 1.04 -18.01 0.36
C GLY A 179 -0.06 -17.27 -0.41
N LYS A 180 -0.06 -17.34 -1.74
CA LYS A 180 -1.12 -16.73 -2.58
C LYS A 180 -2.49 -17.39 -2.36
N TYR A 181 -2.52 -18.71 -2.20
CA TYR A 181 -3.75 -19.44 -1.89
C TYR A 181 -4.33 -19.06 -0.53
N LEU A 182 -3.48 -18.97 0.50
CA LEU A 182 -3.88 -18.53 1.85
C LEU A 182 -4.41 -17.10 1.84
N PHE A 183 -3.76 -16.20 1.10
CA PHE A 183 -4.24 -14.83 0.95
C PHE A 183 -5.63 -14.79 0.28
N HIS A 184 -5.83 -15.54 -0.80
CA HIS A 184 -7.14 -15.64 -1.45
C HIS A 184 -8.20 -16.24 -0.52
N PHE A 185 -7.85 -17.29 0.24
CA PHE A 185 -8.73 -17.88 1.23
C PHE A 185 -9.12 -16.89 2.33
N SER A 186 -8.16 -16.10 2.83
CA SER A 186 -8.40 -15.05 3.83
C SER A 186 -9.39 -13.99 3.31
N ILE A 187 -9.21 -13.50 2.08
CA ILE A 187 -10.15 -12.54 1.45
C ILE A 187 -11.55 -13.16 1.25
N SER A 188 -11.60 -14.46 0.90
CA SER A 188 -12.87 -15.18 0.76
C SER A 188 -13.58 -15.36 2.10
N SER A 189 -12.82 -15.66 3.16
CA SER A 189 -13.31 -15.81 4.53
C SER A 189 -13.83 -14.48 5.08
N GLU A 190 -13.12 -13.38 4.86
CA GLU A 190 -13.55 -12.05 5.30
C GLU A 190 -14.84 -11.60 4.58
N ARG A 191 -14.98 -11.90 3.28
CA ARG A 191 -16.22 -11.65 2.54
C ARG A 191 -17.42 -12.44 3.08
N LYS A 192 -17.20 -13.69 3.51
CA LYS A 192 -18.27 -14.48 4.15
C LYS A 192 -18.64 -13.88 5.51
N GLY A 193 -17.67 -13.53 6.35
CA GLY A 193 -17.91 -12.91 7.65
C GLY A 193 -18.69 -11.59 7.56
N LYS A 194 -18.37 -10.73 6.58
CA LYS A 194 -19.14 -9.49 6.33
C LYS A 194 -20.57 -9.76 5.84
N LYS A 195 -20.78 -10.77 4.99
CA LYS A 195 -22.13 -11.15 4.53
C LYS A 195 -22.99 -11.71 5.66
N GLU A 196 -22.41 -12.51 6.54
CA GLU A 196 -23.10 -13.05 7.71
C GLU A 196 -23.43 -11.93 8.70
N ALA A 197 -22.51 -11.00 8.97
CA ALA A 197 -22.78 -9.84 9.82
C ALA A 197 -23.97 -8.99 9.32
N ILE A 198 -24.04 -8.72 8.01
CA ILE A 198 -25.17 -7.99 7.40
C ILE A 198 -26.49 -8.76 7.50
N LEU A 199 -26.45 -10.10 7.46
CA LEU A 199 -27.62 -10.97 7.62
C LEU A 199 -28.11 -11.03 9.07
N PHE A 200 -27.24 -10.78 10.06
CA PHE A 200 -27.61 -10.71 11.48
C PHE A 200 -28.09 -9.32 11.93
N ASP A 201 -27.79 -8.27 11.16
CA ASP A 201 -28.25 -6.88 11.38
C ASP A 201 -29.57 -6.54 10.62
N LEU A 202 -30.19 -7.52 9.95
CA LEU A 202 -31.50 -7.46 9.26
C LEU A 202 -32.55 -8.28 10.01
#